data_AF-A0A0F8Y967-F1
#
_entry.id   AF-A0A0F8Y967-F1
#
_cell.length_a   1.000
_cell.length_b   1.000
_cell.length_c   1.000
_cell.angle_alpha   90.00
_cell.angle_beta   90.00
_cell.angle_gamma   90.00
#
_symmetry.space_group_name_H-M   'P 1'
#
loop_
_entity.id
_entity.type
_entity.pdbx_description
1 polymer ?
#
loop_
_entity_poly.entity_id
_entity_poly.type
_entity_poly.pdbx_seq_one_letter_code
_entity_poly.pdbx_strand_id
1 'polypeptide(L)'
;FANLAEYGNTTAASIPIALCEAIEEGKVKPGDNIVLTSFGAGLSWGSAVIRWGLPLPVEVSSWRRWRRRLRGRAATFRSSLRKRGRRVRSFLDRKYN
;
A
#
# COMPACT_ATOMS: atom_id res chain seq x y z
N PHE A 1 -10.72 -0.64 -18.80
CA PHE A 1 -11.29 -0.54 -17.45
C PHE A 1 -11.40 0.95 -17.11
N ALA A 2 -12.50 1.39 -16.54
CA ALA A 2 -12.70 2.78 -16.16
C ALA A 2 -13.61 2.83 -14.93
N ASN A 3 -13.15 3.48 -13.87
CA ASN A 3 -13.85 3.65 -12.59
C ASN A 3 -13.96 5.14 -12.20
N LEU A 4 -13.92 6.01 -13.22
CA LEU A 4 -13.97 7.46 -13.02
C LEU A 4 -15.34 7.91 -12.50
N ALA A 5 -16.42 7.17 -12.83
CA ALA A 5 -17.76 7.51 -12.41
C ALA A 5 -17.96 7.33 -10.89
N GLU A 6 -17.17 6.45 -10.29
CA GLU A 6 -17.24 6.04 -8.89
C GLU A 6 -16.38 6.95 -8.00
N TYR A 7 -15.17 7.31 -8.46
CA TYR A 7 -14.17 8.01 -7.63
C TYR A 7 -13.76 9.39 -8.14
N GLY A 8 -14.04 9.73 -9.39
CA GLY A 8 -13.51 10.93 -10.02
C GLY A 8 -11.97 10.97 -10.05
N ASN A 9 -11.41 12.17 -10.15
CA ASN A 9 -9.96 12.36 -10.17
C ASN A 9 -9.37 12.42 -8.75
N THR A 10 -8.70 11.36 -8.33
CA THR A 10 -8.01 11.26 -7.03
C THR A 10 -6.52 11.63 -7.14
N THR A 11 -6.17 12.47 -8.13
CA THR A 11 -4.80 12.89 -8.46
C THR A 11 -3.90 11.68 -8.69
N ALA A 12 -2.86 11.50 -7.86
CA ALA A 12 -1.88 10.44 -8.01
C ALA A 12 -2.46 9.05 -7.72
N ALA A 13 -3.59 8.96 -7.01
CA ALA A 13 -4.22 7.70 -6.66
C ALA A 13 -5.13 7.13 -7.78
N SER A 14 -5.47 7.92 -8.81
CA SER A 14 -6.42 7.51 -9.86
C SER A 14 -5.95 6.25 -10.59
N ILE A 15 -4.69 6.20 -10.98
CA ILE A 15 -4.11 5.07 -11.73
C ILE A 15 -3.96 3.82 -10.83
N PRO A 16 -3.41 3.90 -9.61
CA PRO A 16 -3.35 2.75 -8.69
C PRO A 16 -4.72 2.16 -8.36
N ILE A 17 -5.73 2.99 -8.06
CA ILE A 17 -7.08 2.50 -7.73
C ILE A 17 -7.67 1.77 -8.94
N ALA A 18 -7.61 2.37 -10.13
CA ALA A 18 -8.11 1.75 -11.35
C ALA A 18 -7.40 0.43 -11.69
N LEU A 19 -6.09 0.36 -11.46
CA LEU A 19 -5.33 -0.87 -11.67
C LEU A 19 -5.73 -1.96 -10.67
N CYS A 20 -5.87 -1.63 -9.38
CA CYS A 20 -6.31 -2.58 -8.35
C CYS A 20 -7.67 -3.21 -8.69
N GLU A 21 -8.65 -2.39 -9.04
CA GLU A 21 -9.99 -2.88 -9.40
C GLU A 21 -9.97 -3.68 -10.70
N ALA A 22 -9.20 -3.26 -11.70
CA ALA A 22 -9.02 -4.05 -12.92
C ALA A 22 -8.41 -5.45 -12.63
N ILE A 23 -7.57 -5.57 -11.60
CA ILE A 23 -7.04 -6.86 -11.14
C ILE A 23 -8.11 -7.66 -10.39
N GLU A 24 -8.85 -7.03 -9.48
CA GLU A 24 -9.93 -7.67 -8.72
C GLU A 24 -11.05 -8.20 -9.62
N GLU A 25 -11.37 -7.49 -10.71
CA GLU A 25 -12.31 -7.91 -11.74
C GLU A 25 -11.73 -8.93 -12.74
N GLY A 26 -10.46 -9.33 -12.58
CA GLY A 26 -9.80 -10.31 -13.45
C GLY A 26 -9.52 -9.83 -14.88
N LYS A 27 -9.61 -8.51 -15.13
CA LYS A 27 -9.30 -7.89 -16.43
C LYS A 27 -7.79 -7.79 -16.68
N VAL A 28 -6.99 -7.81 -15.63
CA VAL A 28 -5.53 -7.86 -15.68
C VAL A 28 -5.04 -9.23 -15.24
N LYS A 29 -4.25 -9.90 -16.08
CA LYS A 29 -3.73 -11.25 -15.84
C LYS A 29 -2.20 -11.27 -15.78
N PRO A 30 -1.60 -12.25 -15.06
CA PRO A 30 -0.15 -12.43 -15.09
C PRO A 30 0.36 -12.63 -16.53
N GLY A 31 1.42 -11.91 -16.89
CA GLY A 31 2.02 -11.89 -18.20
C GLY A 31 1.58 -10.72 -19.08
N ASP A 32 0.50 -10.02 -18.75
CA ASP A 32 -0.04 -8.89 -19.53
C ASP A 32 0.94 -7.71 -19.56
N ASN A 33 1.02 -7.02 -20.70
CA ASN A 33 1.73 -5.76 -20.81
C ASN A 33 0.77 -4.61 -20.49
N ILE A 34 1.10 -3.81 -19.49
CA ILE A 34 0.30 -2.67 -19.03
C ILE A 34 1.10 -1.41 -19.28
N VAL A 35 0.45 -0.42 -19.90
CA VAL A 35 0.98 0.93 -20.03
C VAL A 35 0.29 1.81 -18.99
N LEU A 36 1.08 2.43 -18.12
CA LEU A 36 0.63 3.39 -17.13
C LEU A 36 1.05 4.77 -17.61
N THR A 37 0.11 5.70 -17.76
CA THR A 37 0.41 7.08 -18.16
C THR A 37 -0.26 8.07 -17.23
N SER A 38 0.46 9.13 -16.87
CA SER A 38 -0.04 10.18 -16.00
C SER A 38 0.36 11.57 -16.52
N PHE A 39 -0.49 12.53 -16.20
CA PHE A 39 -0.28 13.96 -16.44
C PHE A 39 -0.70 14.73 -15.19
N GLY A 40 0.07 15.75 -14.82
CA GLY A 40 -0.15 16.55 -13.62
C GLY A 40 0.15 18.03 -13.82
N ALA A 41 0.00 18.80 -12.73
CA ALA A 41 0.23 20.24 -12.73
C ALA A 41 1.67 20.60 -13.18
N GLY A 42 1.80 21.75 -13.85
CA GLY A 42 3.09 22.26 -14.33
C GLY A 42 3.66 21.56 -15.57
N LEU A 43 2.84 20.85 -16.36
CA LEU A 43 3.22 20.06 -17.55
C LEU A 43 4.06 18.80 -17.26
N SER A 44 4.08 18.35 -16.00
CA SER A 44 4.75 17.10 -15.65
C SER A 44 3.92 15.90 -16.14
N TRP A 45 4.52 15.05 -16.96
CA TRP A 45 3.91 13.84 -17.47
C TRP A 45 4.91 12.69 -17.48
N GLY A 46 4.39 11.47 -17.50
CA GLY A 46 5.21 10.28 -17.57
C GLY A 46 4.43 9.07 -18.06
N SER A 47 5.17 8.10 -18.55
CA SER A 47 4.61 6.80 -18.91
C SER A 47 5.59 5.69 -18.52
N ALA A 48 5.04 4.54 -18.16
CA ALA A 48 5.79 3.34 -17.86
C ALA A 48 5.07 2.14 -18.47
N VAL A 49 5.84 1.25 -19.10
CA VAL A 49 5.35 -0.05 -19.55
C VAL A 49 5.85 -1.09 -18.56
N ILE A 50 4.92 -1.87 -18.02
CA ILE A 50 5.23 -2.98 -17.12
C ILE A 50 4.64 -4.27 -17.67
N ARG A 51 5.30 -5.39 -17.41
CA ARG A 51 4.70 -6.71 -17.61
C ARG A 51 4.20 -7.22 -16.27
N TRP A 52 2.87 -7.29 -16.14
CA TRP A 52 2.19 -7.65 -14.92
C TRP A 52 2.51 -9.09 -14.52
N GLY A 53 2.74 -9.34 -13.23
CA GLY A 53 2.91 -10.70 -12.72
C GLY A 53 4.15 -11.45 -13.22
N LEU A 54 5.13 -10.79 -13.85
CA LEU A 54 6.45 -11.42 -14.03
C LEU A 54 7.01 -11.79 -12.66
N PRO A 55 7.32 -13.07 -12.37
CA PRO A 55 8.19 -13.39 -11.26
C PRO A 55 9.56 -12.82 -11.62
N LEU A 56 9.92 -11.69 -11.03
CA LEU A 56 11.34 -11.37 -10.93
C LEU A 56 11.98 -12.57 -10.21
N PRO A 57 13.10 -13.13 -10.70
CA PRO A 57 13.86 -14.08 -9.91
C PRO A 57 14.54 -13.30 -8.78
N VAL A 58 13.76 -12.97 -7.74
CA VAL A 58 14.27 -12.49 -6.47
C VAL A 58 14.22 -13.66 -5.52
N GLU A 59 15.31 -14.43 -5.46
CA GLU A 59 15.55 -15.32 -4.34
C GLU A 59 15.62 -14.50 -3.05
N VAL A 60 14.46 -14.33 -2.43
CA VAL A 60 14.38 -13.71 -1.12
C VAL A 60 14.75 -14.77 -0.08
N SER A 61 16.00 -14.72 0.38
CA SER A 61 16.48 -15.52 1.52
C SER A 61 15.40 -15.61 2.61
N SER A 62 15.12 -16.84 3.06
CA SER A 62 14.12 -17.14 4.09
C SER A 62 14.32 -16.30 5.36
N TRP A 63 15.57 -15.94 5.67
CA TRP A 63 15.92 -15.02 6.75
C TRP A 63 15.38 -13.60 6.56
N ARG A 64 15.51 -13.02 5.35
CA ARG A 64 14.97 -11.66 5.06
C ARG A 64 13.45 -11.63 5.15
N ARG A 65 12.78 -12.71 4.72
CA ARG A 65 11.31 -12.87 4.88
C ARG A 65 10.92 -12.94 6.35
N TRP A 66 11.61 -13.77 7.14
CA TRP A 66 11.37 -13.88 8.59
C TRP A 66 11.62 -12.54 9.32
N ARG A 67 12.70 -11.82 8.99
CA ARG A 67 13.02 -10.51 9.58
C ARG A 67 11.99 -9.42 9.24
N ARG A 68 11.39 -9.43 8.04
CA ARG A 68 10.28 -8.51 7.69
C ARG A 68 9.03 -8.81 8.53
N ARG A 69 8.67 -10.09 8.69
CA ARG A 69 7.55 -10.51 9.53
C ARG A 69 7.74 -10.11 11.00
N LEU A 70 8.93 -10.31 11.55
CA LEU A 70 9.23 -9.89 12.92
C LEU A 70 9.14 -8.38 13.11
N ARG A 71 9.66 -7.58 12.16
CA ARG A 71 9.56 -6.12 12.24
C ARG A 71 8.12 -5.63 12.22
N GLY A 72 7.24 -6.24 11.41
CA GLY A 72 5.81 -5.94 11.41
C GLY A 72 5.14 -6.28 12.75
N ARG A 73 5.45 -7.46 13.32
CA ARG A 73 4.94 -7.87 14.65
C ARG A 73 5.45 -6.95 15.77
N ALA A 74 6.72 -6.57 15.74
CA ALA A 74 7.32 -5.64 16.69
C ALA A 74 6.68 -4.24 16.61
N ALA A 75 6.40 -3.74 15.40
CA ALA A 75 5.71 -2.46 15.21
C ALA A 75 4.28 -2.50 15.80
N THR A 76 3.55 -3.58 15.55
CA THR A 76 2.19 -3.80 16.10
C THR A 76 2.22 -3.87 17.62
N PHE A 77 3.17 -4.64 18.19
CA PHE A 77 3.38 -4.77 19.62
C PHE A 77 3.75 -3.44 20.27
N ARG A 78 4.69 -2.69 19.66
CA ARG A 78 5.06 -1.33 20.10
C ARG A 78 3.86 -0.38 20.08
N SER A 79 2.97 -0.48 19.09
CA SER A 79 1.75 0.33 19.04
C SER A 79 0.78 0.00 20.19
N SER A 80 0.65 -1.30 20.52
CA SER A 80 -0.21 -1.78 21.59
C SER A 80 0.31 -1.34 22.97
N LEU A 81 1.63 -1.41 23.18
CA LEU A 81 2.28 -0.88 24.38
C LEU A 81 2.08 0.63 24.55
N ARG A 82 2.21 1.42 23.47
CA ARG A 82 1.97 2.87 23.52
C ARG A 82 0.49 3.19 23.80
N LYS A 83 -0.46 2.39 23.31
CA LYS A 83 -1.89 2.54 23.63
C LYS A 83 -2.18 2.20 25.10
N ARG A 84 -1.60 1.12 25.62
CA ARG A 84 -1.74 0.73 27.05
C ARG A 84 -1.10 1.75 27.98
N GLY A 85 0.09 2.25 27.64
CA GLY A 85 0.78 3.27 28.43
C GLY A 85 0.00 4.57 28.54
N ARG A 86 -0.68 5.02 27.47
CA ARG A 86 -1.59 6.17 27.53
C ARG A 86 -2.78 5.94 28.46
N ARG A 87 -3.34 4.72 28.45
CA ARG A 87 -4.48 4.36 29.32
C ARG A 87 -4.09 4.32 30.79
N VAL A 88 -2.93 3.73 31.13
CA VAL A 88 -2.42 3.72 32.51
C VAL A 88 -2.14 5.14 33.01
N ARG A 89 -1.57 5.99 32.16
CA ARG A 89 -1.30 7.39 32.50
C ARG A 89 -2.58 8.17 32.79
N SER A 90 -3.62 8.02 31.96
CA SER A 90 -4.93 8.62 32.22
C SER A 90 -5.62 8.10 33.49
N PHE A 91 -5.33 6.87 33.92
CA PHE A 91 -5.85 6.33 35.19
C PHE A 91 -5.11 6.90 36.40
N LEU A 92 -3.80 7.11 36.29
CA LEU A 92 -2.99 7.72 37.35
C LEU A 92 -3.34 9.20 37.53
N ASP A 93 -3.48 9.94 36.43
CA ASP A 93 -3.85 11.37 36.48
C ASP A 93 -5.26 11.60 37.06
N ARG A 94 -6.14 10.60 37.02
CA ARG A 94 -7.50 10.65 37.61
C ARG A 94 -7.57 10.20 39.07
N LYS A 95 -6.50 9.60 39.60
CA LYS A 95 -6.43 9.08 40.98
C LYS A 95 -5.64 10.00 41.92
N TYR A 96 -4.74 10.81 41.36
CA TYR A 96 -3.83 11.69 42.12
C TYR A 96 -4.15 13.19 41.94
N ASN A 97 -5.29 13.51 41.33
CA ASN A 97 -5.92 14.83 41.22
C ASN A 97 -7.40 14.63 41.59
#